data_AF-A0A419FY42-F1
#
_entry.id   AF-A0A419FY42-F1
#
_cell.length_a   1.000
_cell.length_b   1.000
_cell.length_c   1.000
_cell.angle_alpha   90.00
_cell.angle_beta   90.00
_cell.angle_gamma   90.00
#
_symmetry.space_group_name_H-M   'P 1'
#
loop_
_entity.id
_entity.type
_entity.pdbx_description
1 polymer ?
#
loop_
_entity_poly.entity_id
_entity_poly.type
_entity_poly.pdbx_seq_one_letter_code
_entity_poly.pdbx_strand_id
1 'polypeptide(L)'
;MIGYSEIAKGSLNTCAVDMRELVRIPILINAASVIILHNHPSDDSNPSSNDIDITHKIKESLSLFGIRLIDHIVICNDSYASLIERGVVI
;
A
#
# COMPACT_ATOMS: atom_id res chain seq x y z
N MET A 1 1.82 -11.84 -11.30
CA MET A 1 1.10 -10.55 -11.22
C MET A 1 -0.02 -10.57 -12.26
N ILE A 2 -1.25 -10.25 -11.89
CA ILE A 2 -2.41 -10.26 -12.81
C ILE A 2 -2.83 -8.85 -13.27
N GLY A 3 -2.25 -7.81 -12.69
CA GLY A 3 -2.49 -6.41 -13.03
C GLY A 3 -1.75 -5.46 -12.08
N TYR A 4 -1.72 -4.17 -12.43
CA TYR A 4 -1.26 -3.09 -11.58
C TYR A 4 -2.11 -1.83 -11.84
N SER A 5 -2.19 -0.94 -10.85
CA SER A 5 -2.87 0.35 -10.99
C SER A 5 -2.18 1.39 -10.11
N GLU A 6 -2.03 2.61 -10.62
CA GLU A 6 -1.72 3.77 -9.78
C GLU A 6 -3.00 4.18 -9.04
N ILE A 7 -2.97 4.19 -7.71
CA ILE A 7 -4.14 4.49 -6.86
C ILE A 7 -4.16 5.97 -6.46
N ALA A 8 -3.00 6.54 -6.28
CA ALA A 8 -2.83 7.91 -5.84
C ALA A 8 -1.54 8.48 -6.40
N LYS A 9 -1.57 9.78 -6.68
CA LYS A 9 -0.40 10.56 -7.02
C LYS A 9 -0.29 11.72 -6.06
N GLY A 10 0.85 11.82 -5.39
CA GLY A 10 1.11 12.88 -4.42
C GLY A 10 1.13 14.27 -5.04
N SER A 11 0.84 15.26 -4.20
CA SER A 11 1.16 16.67 -4.41
C SER A 11 2.56 16.97 -3.86
N LEU A 12 2.88 18.25 -3.62
CA LEU A 12 4.14 18.66 -3.02
C LEU A 12 4.37 18.04 -1.62
N ASN A 13 3.31 17.88 -0.81
CA ASN A 13 3.45 17.52 0.60
C ASN A 13 2.56 16.35 1.06
N THR A 14 1.61 15.91 0.23
CA THR A 14 0.61 14.91 0.64
C THR A 14 0.23 14.01 -0.52
N CYS A 15 -0.07 12.75 -0.21
CA CYS A 15 -0.68 11.81 -1.15
C CYS A 15 -1.95 11.25 -0.49
N ALA A 16 -3.11 11.63 -1.00
CA ALA A 16 -4.38 11.11 -0.51
C ALA A 16 -4.74 9.84 -1.28
N VAL A 17 -5.05 8.78 -0.56
CA VAL A 17 -5.50 7.50 -1.13
C VAL A 17 -7.01 7.39 -0.96
N ASP A 18 -7.74 7.20 -2.06
CA ASP A 18 -9.16 6.87 -1.99
C ASP A 18 -9.32 5.37 -1.72
N MET A 19 -9.75 5.02 -0.49
CA MET A 19 -9.96 3.63 -0.07
C MET A 19 -10.99 2.90 -0.94
N ARG A 20 -12.00 3.60 -1.46
CA ARG A 20 -13.02 2.98 -2.32
C ARG A 20 -12.41 2.52 -3.64
N GLU A 21 -11.55 3.33 -4.23
CA GLU A 21 -10.82 2.96 -5.44
C GLU A 21 -9.83 1.83 -5.18
N LEU A 22 -9.06 1.92 -4.09
CA LEU A 22 -8.08 0.91 -3.69
C LEU A 22 -8.71 -0.47 -3.54
N VAL A 23 -9.89 -0.56 -2.93
CA VAL A 23 -10.60 -1.82 -2.72
C VAL A 23 -11.32 -2.28 -4.00
N ARG A 24 -11.88 -1.36 -4.79
CA ARG A 24 -12.63 -1.70 -6.02
C ARG A 24 -11.77 -2.41 -7.06
N ILE A 25 -10.54 -1.94 -7.27
CA ILE A 25 -9.65 -2.46 -8.32
C ILE A 25 -9.36 -3.96 -8.19
N PRO A 26 -8.86 -4.48 -7.05
CA PRO A 26 -8.58 -5.90 -6.91
C PRO A 26 -9.83 -6.78 -7.02
N ILE A 27 -11.01 -6.27 -6.62
CA ILE A 27 -12.29 -6.96 -6.82
C ILE A 27 -12.60 -7.12 -8.32
N LEU A 28 -12.50 -6.03 -9.10
CA LEU A 28 -12.84 -6.05 -10.53
C LEU A 28 -11.95 -6.99 -11.35
N ILE A 29 -10.71 -7.20 -10.93
CA ILE A 29 -9.77 -8.11 -11.61
C ILE A 29 -9.70 -9.51 -10.98
N ASN A 30 -10.58 -9.81 -10.01
CA ASN A 30 -10.61 -11.09 -9.28
C ASN A 30 -9.27 -11.44 -8.60
N ALA A 31 -8.60 -10.45 -8.01
CA ALA A 31 -7.34 -10.66 -7.29
C ALA A 31 -7.58 -11.35 -5.94
N ALA A 32 -6.88 -12.46 -5.68
CA ALA A 32 -6.85 -13.09 -4.36
C ALA A 32 -5.99 -12.31 -3.33
N SER A 33 -5.10 -11.44 -3.82
CA SER A 33 -4.13 -10.72 -2.99
C SER A 33 -3.51 -9.54 -3.73
N VAL A 34 -2.99 -8.57 -2.97
CA VAL A 34 -2.32 -7.37 -3.49
C VAL A 34 -1.02 -7.09 -2.76
N ILE A 35 -0.10 -6.38 -3.43
CA ILE A 35 1.06 -5.73 -2.83
C ILE A 35 0.86 -4.23 -3.07
N ILE A 36 1.05 -3.41 -2.03
CA ILE A 36 1.00 -1.95 -2.15
C ILE A 36 2.43 -1.43 -2.21
N LEU A 37 2.68 -0.51 -3.15
CA LEU A 37 3.94 0.20 -3.28
C LEU A 37 3.65 1.69 -3.14
N HIS A 38 4.43 2.41 -2.32
CA HIS A 38 4.47 3.86 -2.36
C HIS A 38 5.92 4.34 -2.34
N ASN A 39 6.18 5.48 -2.97
CA ASN A 39 7.51 6.03 -3.08
C ASN A 39 7.70 7.20 -2.10
N HIS A 40 8.84 7.23 -1.42
CA HIS A 40 9.32 8.39 -0.70
C HIS A 40 10.38 9.11 -1.55
N PRO A 41 10.13 10.36 -1.99
CA PRO A 41 11.14 11.14 -2.72
C PRO A 41 12.35 11.54 -1.86
N SER A 42 12.25 11.41 -0.54
CA SER A 42 13.24 11.88 0.45
C SER A 42 14.41 10.92 0.70
N ASP A 43 14.61 9.89 -0.15
CA ASP A 43 15.61 8.82 -0.02
C ASP A 43 15.56 7.99 1.29
N ASP A 44 14.63 8.30 2.19
CA ASP A 44 14.35 7.57 3.43
C ASP A 44 13.16 6.63 3.26
N SER A 45 13.43 5.32 3.25
CA SER A 45 12.42 4.28 3.12
C SER A 45 11.73 3.95 4.44
N ASN A 46 12.04 4.63 5.56
CA ASN A 46 11.31 4.40 6.80
C ASN A 46 9.85 4.85 6.67
N PRO A 47 8.88 3.99 7.01
CA PRO A 47 7.47 4.37 6.96
C PRO A 47 7.17 5.40 8.05
N SER A 48 6.41 6.43 7.67
CA SER A 48 5.84 7.39 8.61
C SER A 48 4.70 6.77 9.41
N SER A 49 4.25 7.45 10.47
CA SER A 49 3.04 7.05 11.21
C SER A 49 1.80 6.99 10.31
N ASN A 50 1.70 7.88 9.31
CA ASN A 50 0.60 7.86 8.35
C ASN A 50 0.64 6.62 7.46
N ASP A 51 1.84 6.18 7.04
CA ASP A 51 2.00 4.97 6.23
C ASP A 51 1.58 3.74 7.03
N ILE A 52 1.93 3.67 8.31
CA ILE A 52 1.50 2.59 9.22
C ILE A 52 -0.03 2.59 9.36
N ASP A 53 -0.62 3.73 9.70
CA ASP A 53 -2.06 3.87 9.92
C ASP A 53 -2.88 3.49 8.67
N ILE A 54 -2.44 3.94 7.49
CA ILE A 54 -3.13 3.60 6.26
C ILE A 54 -2.97 2.12 5.91
N THR A 55 -1.82 1.52 6.21
CA THR A 55 -1.58 0.08 5.98
C THR A 55 -2.58 -0.77 6.75
N HIS A 56 -2.83 -0.45 8.03
CA HIS A 56 -3.83 -1.14 8.83
C HIS A 56 -5.22 -1.01 8.23
N LYS A 57 -5.63 0.21 7.84
CA LYS A 57 -6.93 0.46 7.19
C LYS A 57 -7.08 -0.29 5.87
N ILE A 58 -6.04 -0.34 5.06
CA ILE A 58 -6.02 -1.09 3.79
C ILE A 58 -6.22 -2.58 4.06
N LYS A 59 -5.43 -3.14 4.98
CA LYS A 59 -5.50 -4.55 5.35
C LYS A 59 -6.89 -4.94 5.84
N GLU A 60 -7.45 -4.18 6.78
CA GLU A 60 -8.79 -4.41 7.30
C GLU A 60 -9.83 -4.34 6.18
N SER A 61 -9.76 -3.32 5.32
CA SER A 61 -10.73 -3.11 4.24
C SER A 61 -10.70 -4.23 3.21
N LEU A 62 -9.52 -4.69 2.80
CA LEU A 62 -9.36 -5.80 1.86
C LEU A 62 -9.79 -7.14 2.47
N SER A 63 -9.57 -7.34 3.78
CA SER A 63 -9.94 -8.57 4.47
C SER A 63 -11.45 -8.85 4.44
N LEU A 64 -12.28 -7.80 4.39
CA LEU A 64 -13.74 -7.91 4.27
C LEU A 64 -14.19 -8.61 2.97
N PHE A 65 -13.34 -8.60 1.94
CA PHE A 65 -13.59 -9.23 0.64
C PHE A 65 -12.75 -10.50 0.43
N GLY A 66 -12.06 -10.98 1.46
CA GLY A 66 -11.16 -12.13 1.36
C GLY A 66 -9.90 -11.86 0.54
N ILE A 67 -9.55 -10.59 0.32
CA ILE A 67 -8.36 -10.19 -0.43
C ILE A 67 -7.21 -9.96 0.55
N ARG A 68 -6.09 -10.65 0.35
CA ARG A 68 -4.94 -10.57 1.25
C ARG A 68 -4.00 -9.43 0.86
N LEU A 69 -3.64 -8.58 1.81
CA LEU A 69 -2.47 -7.72 1.66
C LEU A 69 -1.21 -8.57 1.87
N ILE A 70 -0.44 -8.81 0.82
CA ILE A 70 0.82 -9.57 0.88
C ILE A 70 1.93 -8.73 1.48
N ASP A 71 1.99 -7.43 1.17
CA ASP A 71 2.93 -6.49 1.77
C ASP A 71 2.54 -5.05 1.43
N HIS A 72 3.07 -4.10 2.20
CA HIS A 72 3.16 -2.71 1.83
C HIS A 72 4.64 -2.31 1.84
N ILE A 73 5.15 -1.88 0.69
CA ILE A 73 6.57 -1.58 0.51
C ILE A 73 6.75 -0.08 0.23
N VAL A 74 7.59 0.56 1.05
CA VAL A 74 8.11 1.90 0.81
C VAL A 74 9.32 1.77 -0.11
N ILE A 75 9.34 2.48 -1.23
CA ILE A 75 10.46 2.47 -2.20
C ILE A 75 11.13 3.84 -2.23
N CYS A 76 12.47 3.84 -2.25
CA CYS A 76 13.34 4.99 -2.49
C CYS A 76 14.33 4.66 -3.62
N ASN A 77 15.26 5.57 -3.94
CA ASN A 77 16.24 5.36 -5.01
C ASN A 77 17.08 4.08 -4.79
N ASP A 78 17.75 3.98 -3.64
CA ASP A 78 18.68 2.88 -3.33
C ASP A 78 18.26 2.06 -2.10
N SER A 79 17.02 2.22 -1.63
CA SER A 79 16.52 1.55 -0.42
C SER A 79 15.02 1.23 -0.51
N TYR A 80 14.59 0.28 0.30
CA TYR A 80 13.17 -0.05 0.48
C TYR A 80 12.89 -0.49 1.91
N ALA A 81 11.63 -0.47 2.31
CA ALA A 81 11.17 -1.08 3.56
C ALA A 81 9.88 -1.87 3.33
N SER A 82 9.90 -3.16 3.70
CA SER A 82 8.70 -3.97 3.86
C SER A 82 8.08 -3.69 5.22
N LEU A 83 6.78 -3.37 5.24
CA LEU A 83 6.05 -3.19 6.49
C LEU A 83 5.75 -4.53 7.17
N ILE A 84 5.66 -5.63 6.43
CA ILE A 84 5.53 -6.97 7.01
C ILE A 84 6.84 -7.43 7.66
N GLU A 85 7.99 -7.29 6.99
CA GLU A 85 9.28 -7.70 7.58
C GLU A 85 9.60 -6.90 8.85
N ARG A 86 9.12 -5.66 8.93
CA ARG A 86 9.23 -4.79 10.11
C ARG A 86 8.20 -5.09 11.20
N GLY A 87 7.26 -6.02 10.98
CA GLY A 87 6.25 -6.40 11.95
C GLY A 87 5.14 -5.36 12.17
N VAL A 88 4.96 -4.42 11.25
CA VAL A 88 3.90 -3.40 11.31
C VAL A 88 2.52 -4.03 11.09
N VAL A 89 2.45 -5.02 10.18
CA VAL A 89 1.21 -5.74 9.86
C VAL A 89 1.49 -7.25 9.84
N ILE A 90 0.59 -8.02 10.48
CA ILE A 90 0.69 -9.48 10.66
C ILE A 90 -0.39 -10.23 9.89
#